data_AF-A0A147BLL7-F1
#
_entry.id   AF-A0A147BLL7-F1
#
_cell.length_a   1.000
_cell.length_b   1.000
_cell.length_c   1.000
_cell.angle_alpha   90.00
_cell.angle_beta   90.00
_cell.angle_gamma   90.00
#
_symmetry.space_group_name_H-M   'P 1'
#
loop_
_entity.id
_entity.type
_entity.pdbx_description
1 polymer ?
#
loop_
_entity_poly.entity_id
_entity_poly.type
_entity_poly.pdbx_seq_one_letter_code
_entity_poly.pdbx_strand_id
1 'polypeptide(L)'
;GLSIRNAVLCIKSEVQSSLEVQQRAVGRRALGAHGNAPGERVQGDMGWASFEVREAINKLKFKQRLDTMKDARWARKAYKHPYMKSLKTKKTRRIRKLKFKYQLSSAGA
;
A
#
# COMPACT_ATOMS: atom_id res chain seq x y z
N GLY A 1 12.38 5.80 -17.80
CA GLY A 1 12.59 5.30 -16.42
C GLY A 1 11.65 5.99 -15.43
N LEU A 2 10.47 5.40 -15.18
CA LEU A 2 9.42 5.95 -14.28
C LEU A 2 8.93 4.94 -13.21
N SER A 3 9.52 3.74 -13.16
CA SER A 3 8.97 2.60 -12.41
C SER A 3 9.17 2.64 -10.89
N ILE A 4 10.07 3.50 -10.38
CA ILE A 4 10.34 3.58 -8.94
C ILE A 4 9.28 4.43 -8.20
N ARG A 5 8.81 5.54 -8.81
CA ARG A 5 7.76 6.39 -8.24
C ARG A 5 6.36 5.84 -8.49
N ASN A 6 6.08 5.32 -9.69
CA ASN A 6 4.74 4.84 -10.04
C ASN A 6 4.32 3.60 -9.22
N ALA A 7 5.29 2.81 -8.76
CA ALA A 7 5.00 1.62 -7.97
C ALA A 7 4.74 1.91 -6.48
N VAL A 8 4.91 3.14 -5.99
CA VAL A 8 4.64 3.50 -4.59
C VAL A 8 3.67 4.67 -4.56
N LEU A 9 2.39 4.35 -4.45
CA LEU A 9 1.36 5.34 -4.18
C LEU A 9 1.61 5.95 -2.79
N CYS A 10 1.94 7.24 -2.76
CA CYS A 10 1.97 8.06 -1.56
C CYS A 10 0.76 8.99 -1.59
N ILE A 11 -0.39 8.47 -1.18
CA ILE A 11 -1.64 9.21 -1.12
C ILE A 11 -1.80 9.76 0.30
N LYS A 12 -2.30 10.99 0.45
CA LYS A 12 -2.67 11.55 1.76
C LYS A 12 -3.84 10.74 2.34
N SER A 13 -3.91 10.58 3.66
CA SER A 13 -4.97 9.79 4.31
C SER A 13 -6.38 10.26 3.97
N GLU A 14 -6.59 11.57 3.85
CA GLU A 14 -7.87 12.19 3.47
C GLU A 14 -8.30 11.83 2.05
N VAL A 15 -7.35 11.84 1.11
CA VAL A 15 -7.60 11.47 -0.28
C VAL A 15 -7.88 9.97 -0.37
N GLN A 16 -7.14 9.17 0.39
CA GLN A 16 -7.35 7.72 0.45
C GLN A 16 -8.74 7.37 0.99
N SER A 17 -9.20 8.01 2.08
CA SER A 17 -10.55 7.76 2.62
C SER A 17 -11.64 8.20 1.65
N SER A 18 -11.44 9.34 0.96
CA SER A 18 -12.39 9.81 -0.07
C SER A 18 -12.50 8.84 -1.25
N LEU A 19 -11.36 8.30 -1.71
CA LEU A 19 -11.33 7.30 -2.79
C LEU A 19 -11.99 5.98 -2.38
N GLU A 20 -11.84 5.54 -1.13
CA GLU A 20 -12.53 4.34 -0.60
C GLU A 20 -14.05 4.51 -0.62
N VAL A 21 -14.55 5.69 -0.21
CA VAL A 21 -15.98 6.00 -0.23
C VAL A 21 -16.51 5.99 -1.67
N GLN A 22 -15.79 6.64 -2.59
CA GLN A 22 -16.16 6.67 -4.00
C GLN A 22 -16.14 5.28 -4.64
N GLN A 23 -15.10 4.47 -4.38
CA GLN A 23 -15.02 3.09 -4.87
C GLN A 23 -16.22 2.26 -4.41
N ARG A 24 -16.59 2.34 -3.12
CA ARG A 24 -17.76 1.63 -2.60
C ARG A 24 -19.06 2.14 -3.22
N ALA A 25 -19.20 3.44 -3.44
CA ALA A 25 -20.38 4.01 -4.09
C ALA A 25 -20.52 3.51 -5.54
N VAL A 26 -19.43 3.47 -6.30
CA VAL A 26 -19.41 2.91 -7.67
C VAL A 26 -19.72 1.42 -7.64
N GLY A 27 -19.12 0.66 -6.72
CA GLY A 27 -19.40 -0.78 -6.57
C GLY A 27 -20.87 -1.06 -6.26
N ARG A 28 -21.51 -0.28 -5.39
CA ARG A 28 -22.96 -0.41 -5.11
C ARG A 28 -23.80 -0.15 -6.35
N ARG A 29 -23.49 0.91 -7.10
CA ARG A 29 -24.19 1.23 -8.36
C ARG A 29 -24.03 0.10 -9.38
N ALA A 30 -22.82 -0.44 -9.52
CA ALA A 30 -22.54 -1.53 -10.46
C ALA A 30 -23.26 -2.83 -10.09
N LEU A 31 -23.35 -3.16 -8.80
CA LEU A 31 -24.03 -4.36 -8.30
C LEU A 31 -25.55 -4.20 -8.18
N GLY A 32 -26.11 -3.02 -8.47
CA GLY A 32 -27.52 -2.73 -8.16
C GLY A 32 -27.86 -2.84 -6.67
N ALA A 33 -26.86 -2.71 -5.80
CA ALA A 33 -27.01 -2.92 -4.37
C ALA A 33 -27.58 -1.69 -3.67
N HIS A 34 -28.35 -1.93 -2.60
CA HIS A 34 -28.89 -0.86 -1.76
C HIS A 34 -27.78 0.04 -1.19
N GLY A 35 -28.06 1.33 -0.97
CA GLY A 35 -27.07 2.30 -0.49
C GLY A 35 -26.39 1.92 0.83
N ASN A 36 -27.10 1.19 1.68
CA ASN A 36 -26.63 0.68 2.97
C ASN A 36 -25.91 -0.67 2.89
N ALA A 37 -25.64 -1.20 1.70
CA ALA A 37 -24.91 -2.44 1.55
C ALA A 37 -23.52 -2.32 2.20
N PRO A 38 -23.10 -3.32 3.01
CA PRO A 38 -21.80 -3.34 3.65
C PRO A 38 -20.67 -3.18 2.63
N GLY A 39 -19.74 -2.26 2.88
CA GLY A 39 -18.65 -1.95 1.96
C GLY A 39 -17.73 -3.14 1.69
N GLU A 40 -17.56 -4.03 2.68
CA GLU A 40 -16.75 -5.25 2.56
C GLU A 40 -17.39 -6.25 1.60
N ARG A 41 -18.71 -6.42 1.66
CA ARG A 41 -19.45 -7.26 0.70
C ARG A 41 -19.32 -6.71 -0.71
N VAL A 42 -19.51 -5.40 -0.90
CA VAL A 42 -19.34 -4.75 -2.21
C VAL A 42 -17.91 -4.94 -2.73
N GLN A 43 -16.90 -4.84 -1.87
CA GLN A 43 -15.51 -5.08 -2.24
C GLN A 43 -15.26 -6.56 -2.60
N GLY A 44 -15.84 -7.50 -1.85
CA GLY A 44 -15.78 -8.94 -2.14
C GLY A 44 -16.43 -9.30 -3.47
N ASP A 45 -17.69 -8.89 -3.65
CA ASP A 45 -18.49 -9.17 -4.86
C ASP A 45 -17.87 -8.53 -6.11
N MET A 46 -17.28 -7.33 -5.99
CA MET A 46 -16.54 -6.69 -7.09
C MET A 46 -15.12 -7.26 -7.31
N GLY A 47 -14.61 -8.11 -6.40
CA GLY A 47 -13.23 -8.59 -6.43
C GLY A 47 -12.18 -7.48 -6.21
N TRP A 48 -12.54 -6.41 -5.50
CA TRP A 48 -11.68 -5.24 -5.33
C TRP A 48 -10.97 -5.24 -3.98
N ALA A 49 -9.66 -5.08 -4.00
CA ALA A 49 -8.90 -4.74 -2.81
C ALA A 49 -9.15 -3.28 -2.38
N SER A 50 -9.08 -3.02 -1.07
CA SER A 50 -9.07 -1.65 -0.54
C SER A 50 -7.80 -0.90 -0.98
N PHE A 51 -7.87 0.43 -1.08
CA PHE A 51 -6.73 1.29 -1.33
C PHE A 51 -5.65 1.13 -0.25
N GLU A 52 -6.01 0.88 1.01
CA GLU A 52 -5.01 0.61 2.05
C GLU A 52 -4.24 -0.68 1.78
N VAL A 53 -4.93 -1.75 1.35
CA VAL A 53 -4.29 -3.01 0.95
C VAL A 53 -3.38 -2.81 -0.25
N ARG A 54 -3.85 -2.10 -1.29
CA ARG A 54 -3.05 -1.80 -2.49
C ARG A 54 -1.80 -0.99 -2.14
N GLU A 55 -1.93 0.02 -1.28
CA GLU A 55 -0.81 0.82 -0.76
C GLU A 55 0.19 -0.07 -0.01
N ALA A 56 -0.31 -0.97 0.85
CA ALA A 56 0.52 -1.89 1.63
C ALA A 56 1.37 -2.81 0.76
N ILE A 57 0.73 -3.48 -0.21
CA ILE A 57 1.40 -4.40 -1.15
C ILE A 57 2.50 -3.64 -1.91
N ASN A 58 2.18 -2.47 -2.44
CA ASN A 58 3.13 -1.66 -3.21
C ASN A 58 4.33 -1.20 -2.38
N LYS A 59 4.09 -0.71 -1.15
CA LYS A 59 5.16 -0.30 -0.23
C LYS A 59 6.04 -1.48 0.20
N LEU A 60 5.45 -2.65 0.41
CA LEU A 60 6.19 -3.85 0.80
C LEU A 60 7.01 -4.40 -0.37
N LYS A 61 6.43 -4.53 -1.57
CA LYS A 61 7.15 -4.91 -2.80
C LYS A 61 8.30 -3.95 -3.10
N PHE A 62 8.09 -2.64 -2.89
CA PHE A 62 9.17 -1.66 -3.03
C PHE A 62 10.29 -1.86 -2.00
N LYS A 63 9.93 -2.15 -0.74
CA LYS A 63 10.91 -2.49 0.30
C LYS A 63 11.71 -3.75 -0.09
N GLN A 64 11.06 -4.82 -0.51
CA GLN A 64 11.74 -6.06 -0.95
C GLN A 64 12.70 -5.82 -2.12
N ARG A 65 12.28 -5.01 -3.11
CA ARG A 65 13.15 -4.61 -4.23
C ARG A 65 14.38 -3.84 -3.75
N LEU A 66 14.22 -2.97 -2.75
CA LEU A 66 15.37 -2.31 -2.13
C LEU A 66 16.21 -3.27 -1.31
N ASP A 67 15.64 -4.29 -0.68
CA ASP A 67 16.36 -5.30 0.11
C ASP A 67 17.20 -6.25 -0.74
N THR A 68 16.78 -6.52 -1.97
CA THR A 68 17.50 -7.36 -2.95
C THR A 68 18.49 -6.58 -3.84
N MET A 69 18.49 -5.25 -3.77
CA MET A 69 19.32 -4.40 -4.63
C MET A 69 20.78 -4.34 -4.15
N LYS A 70 21.74 -4.39 -5.08
CA LYS A 70 23.18 -4.24 -4.78
C LYS A 70 23.48 -2.93 -4.04
N ASP A 71 24.31 -3.01 -3.00
CA ASP A 71 24.70 -1.88 -2.12
C ASP A 71 25.43 -0.74 -2.86
N ALA A 72 26.00 -1.00 -4.04
CA ALA A 72 26.59 0.04 -4.88
C ALA A 72 25.56 1.06 -5.39
N ARG A 73 24.27 0.67 -5.53
CA ARG A 73 23.24 1.55 -6.08
C ARG A 73 22.82 2.61 -5.07
N TRP A 74 22.71 3.86 -5.55
CA TRP A 74 22.40 5.01 -4.69
C TRP A 74 21.07 4.86 -3.93
N ALA A 75 20.04 4.29 -4.57
CA ALA A 75 18.75 4.02 -3.93
C ALA A 75 18.85 3.10 -2.69
N ARG A 76 19.74 2.10 -2.75
CA ARG A 76 20.01 1.19 -1.62
C ARG A 76 20.77 1.92 -0.51
N LYS A 77 21.81 2.68 -0.85
CA LYS A 77 22.58 3.50 0.12
C LYS A 77 21.67 4.49 0.85
N ALA A 78 20.85 5.23 0.12
CA ALA A 78 19.88 6.18 0.67
C ALA A 78 18.84 5.50 1.58
N TYR A 79 18.42 4.28 1.24
CA TYR A 79 17.49 3.51 2.08
C TYR A 79 18.14 2.95 3.35
N LYS A 80 19.41 2.53 3.28
CA LYS A 80 20.18 1.99 4.41
C LYS A 80 20.60 3.08 5.40
N HIS A 81 20.86 4.29 4.92
CA HIS A 81 21.38 5.40 5.74
C HIS A 81 20.53 5.73 7.00
N PRO A 82 19.18 5.86 6.93
CA PRO A 82 18.36 6.03 8.13
C PRO A 82 18.46 4.87 9.13
N TYR A 83 18.63 3.64 8.64
CA TYR A 83 18.79 2.47 9.49
C TYR A 83 20.14 2.49 10.22
N MET A 84 21.21 2.86 9.53
CA MET A 84 22.55 3.00 10.13
C MET A 84 22.60 4.10 11.20
N LYS A 85 21.79 5.16 11.04
CA LYS A 85 21.66 6.25 12.02
C LYS A 85 20.55 6.01 13.06
N SER A 86 19.97 4.81 13.14
CA SER A 86 18.87 4.46 14.06
C SER A 86 17.65 5.39 13.98
N LEU A 87 17.43 6.03 12.83
CA LEU A 87 16.35 6.99 12.62
C LEU A 87 15.02 6.26 12.35
N LYS A 88 14.09 6.35 13.29
CA LYS A 88 12.73 5.83 13.16
C LYS A 88 11.86 6.80 12.34
N THR A 89 11.94 6.73 11.02
CA THR A 89 11.12 7.59 10.14
C THR A 89 9.63 7.21 10.15
N LYS A 90 8.76 8.18 9.82
CA LYS A 90 7.31 7.95 9.62
C LYS A 90 7.05 6.82 8.62
N LYS A 91 7.84 6.73 7.55
CA LYS A 91 7.80 5.65 6.55
C LYS A 91 8.06 4.29 7.18
N THR A 92 9.11 4.14 7.99
CA THR A 92 9.45 2.86 8.64
C THR A 92 8.36 2.42 9.60
N ARG A 93 7.78 3.35 10.37
CA ARG A 93 6.63 3.07 11.25
C ARG A 93 5.40 2.61 10.45
N ARG A 94 5.04 3.30 9.37
CA ARG A 94 3.90 2.93 8.51
C ARG A 94 4.10 1.55 7.87
N ILE A 95 5.28 1.24 7.33
CA ILE A 95 5.56 -0.09 6.74
C ILE A 95 5.45 -1.19 7.80
N ARG A 96 5.95 -0.98 9.03
CA ARG A 96 5.79 -1.95 10.12
C ARG A 96 4.32 -2.17 10.48
N LYS A 97 3.55 -1.07 10.61
CA LYS A 97 2.10 -1.15 10.89
C LYS A 97 1.36 -1.92 9.79
N LEU A 98 1.66 -1.65 8.52
CA LEU A 98 1.04 -2.35 7.39
C LEU A 98 1.44 -3.82 7.32
N LYS A 99 2.71 -4.15 7.57
CA LYS A 99 3.18 -5.54 7.63
C LYS A 99 2.47 -6.33 8.74
N PHE A 100 2.30 -5.72 9.92
CA PHE A 100 1.59 -6.34 11.02
C PHE A 100 0.09 -6.50 10.73
N LYS A 101 -0.58 -5.45 10.24
CA LYS A 101 -2.02 -5.44 9.96
C LYS A 101 -2.44 -6.51 8.95
N TYR A 102 -1.67 -6.68 7.88
CA TYR A 102 -2.04 -7.58 6.78
C TYR A 102 -1.31 -8.92 6.81
N GLN A 103 -0.52 -9.19 7.86
CA GLN A 103 0.32 -10.39 7.99
C GLN A 103 1.12 -10.71 6.71
N LEU A 104 1.46 -9.69 5.93
CA LEU A 104 2.08 -9.88 4.62
C LEU A 104 3.49 -10.42 4.82
N SER A 105 3.63 -11.73 4.63
CA SER A 105 4.91 -12.39 4.48
C SER A 105 5.63 -11.78 3.29
N SER A 106 6.95 -11.62 3.39
CA SER A 106 7.74 -11.15 2.26
C SER A 106 7.86 -12.18 1.13
N ALA A 107 7.31 -13.38 1.31
CA ALA A 107 7.12 -14.38 0.26
C ALA A 107 5.77 -14.13 -0.42
N GLY A 108 5.80 -13.59 -1.64
CA GLY A 108 4.59 -13.25 -2.38
C GLY A 108 3.96 -14.43 -3.10
N ALA A 109 2.68 -14.27 -3.44
CA ALA A 109 2.10 -14.39 -4.77
C ALA A 109 0.77 -13.64 -4.73
#